data_AF-A0A1J3G043-F1
#
_entry.id   AF-A0A1J3G043-F1
#
_cell.length_a   1.000
_cell.length_b   1.000
_cell.length_c   1.000
_cell.angle_alpha   90.00
_cell.angle_beta   90.00
_cell.angle_gamma   90.00
#
_symmetry.space_group_name_H-M   'P 1'
#
loop_
_entity.id
_entity.type
_entity.pdbx_description
1 polymer ?
#
loop_
_entity_poly.entity_id
_entity_poly.type
_entity_poly.pdbx_seq_one_letter_code
_entity_poly.pdbx_strand_id
1 'polypeptide(L)'
;VNPDLVLWRTLLSACKIHRNVEMAEEIKRKILEIAPGDEGTFILMSNLYATTGKWNKVIEMKNEMKEMKLKKNPAMSWVEIDKETHTFMAGDLLSHSNSEKILETLEELIKKAKDSGYVEDKSC
;
A
#
# COMPACT_ATOMS: atom_id res chain seq x y z
N VAL A 1 8.73 -18.04 -26.20
CA VAL A 1 8.04 -16.80 -25.78
C VAL A 1 8.33 -16.62 -24.31
N ASN A 2 9.12 -15.62 -23.93
CA ASN A 2 9.38 -15.32 -22.52
C ASN A 2 8.08 -14.73 -21.96
N PRO A 3 7.38 -15.37 -21.02
CA PRO A 3 6.16 -14.80 -20.48
C PRO A 3 6.49 -13.44 -19.89
N ASP A 4 5.87 -12.42 -20.47
CA ASP A 4 6.04 -11.04 -20.05
C ASP A 4 5.75 -10.96 -18.54
N LEU A 5 6.62 -10.32 -17.77
CA LEU A 5 6.44 -10.09 -16.33
C LEU A 5 5.03 -9.55 -16.03
N VAL A 6 4.49 -8.76 -16.96
CA VAL A 6 3.12 -8.26 -16.95
C VAL A 6 2.07 -9.37 -16.91
N LEU A 7 2.23 -10.44 -17.69
CA LEU A 7 1.30 -11.58 -17.72
C LEU A 7 1.30 -12.33 -16.39
N TRP A 8 2.48 -12.62 -15.84
CA TRP A 8 2.58 -13.28 -14.54
C TRP A 8 1.99 -12.42 -13.42
N ARG A 9 2.25 -11.11 -13.40
CA ARG A 9 1.64 -10.18 -12.43
C ARG A 9 0.13 -10.08 -12.59
N THR A 10 -0.37 -10.17 -13.81
CA THR A 10 -1.82 -10.19 -14.10
C THR A 10 -2.45 -11.45 -13.53
N LEU A 11 -1.84 -12.62 -13.76
CA LEU A 11 -2.31 -13.88 -13.19
C LEU A 11 -2.25 -13.88 -11.65
N LEU A 12 -1.17 -13.35 -11.07
CA LEU A 12 -1.04 -13.20 -9.62
C LEU A 12 -2.15 -12.30 -9.03
N SER A 13 -2.48 -11.21 -9.73
CA SER A 13 -3.60 -10.34 -9.35
C SER A 13 -4.94 -11.08 -9.40
N ALA A 14 -5.14 -11.96 -10.38
CA ALA A 14 -6.33 -12.83 -10.44
C ALA A 14 -6.36 -13.82 -9.27
N CYS A 15 -5.23 -14.43 -8.90
CA CYS A 15 -5.14 -15.29 -7.71
C CYS A 15 -5.54 -14.57 -6.43
N LYS A 16 -5.20 -13.27 -6.29
CA LYS A 16 -5.66 -12.42 -5.18
C LYS A 16 -7.19 -12.31 -5.15
N ILE A 17 -7.82 -12.05 -6.29
CA ILE A 17 -9.29 -11.91 -6.39
C ILE A 17 -9.98 -13.22 -6.00
N HIS A 18 -9.47 -14.35 -6.50
CA HIS A 18 -10.03 -15.68 -6.26
C HIS A 18 -9.51 -16.35 -4.99
N ARG A 19 -8.67 -15.66 -4.20
CA ARG A 19 -8.05 -16.16 -2.96
C ARG A 19 -7.27 -17.47 -3.12
N ASN A 20 -6.73 -17.72 -4.31
CA ASN A 20 -5.98 -18.94 -4.61
C ASN A 20 -4.50 -18.77 -4.21
N VAL A 21 -4.19 -19.14 -2.96
CA VAL A 21 -2.84 -19.00 -2.39
C VAL A 21 -1.83 -19.94 -3.03
N GLU A 22 -2.23 -21.18 -3.34
CA GLU A 22 -1.32 -22.19 -3.87
C GLU A 22 -0.77 -21.80 -5.24
N MET A 23 -1.65 -21.39 -6.15
CA MET A 23 -1.26 -20.91 -7.47
C MET A 23 -0.43 -19.62 -7.37
N ALA A 24 -0.78 -18.71 -6.46
CA ALA A 24 -0.04 -17.47 -6.26
C ALA A 24 1.42 -17.70 -5.83
N GLU A 25 1.68 -18.71 -5.00
CA GLU A 25 3.04 -19.08 -4.58
C GLU A 25 3.88 -19.62 -5.74
N GLU A 26 3.27 -20.41 -6.63
CA GLU A 26 3.94 -20.89 -7.83
C GLU A 26 4.29 -19.74 -8.78
N ILE A 27 3.34 -18.82 -8.98
CA ILE A 27 3.55 -17.63 -9.81
C ILE A 27 4.60 -16.70 -9.17
N LYS A 28 4.58 -16.49 -7.84
CA LYS A 28 5.61 -15.72 -7.12
C LYS A 28 7.00 -16.25 -7.48
N ARG A 29 7.22 -17.57 -7.40
CA ARG A 29 8.52 -18.17 -7.75
C ARG A 29 8.92 -17.86 -9.19
N LYS A 30 7.99 -17.96 -10.15
CA LYS A 30 8.25 -17.64 -11.56
C LYS A 30 8.56 -16.17 -11.80
N ILE A 31 7.88 -15.27 -11.11
CA ILE A 31 8.19 -13.83 -11.19
C ILE A 31 9.58 -13.55 -10.62
N LEU A 32 9.92 -14.12 -9.46
CA LEU A 32 11.20 -13.87 -8.81
C LEU A 32 12.39 -14.51 -9.54
N GLU A 33 12.18 -15.57 -10.33
CA GLU A 33 13.20 -16.09 -11.27
C GLU A 33 13.56 -15.04 -12.35
N ILE A 34 12.59 -14.19 -12.75
CA ILE A 34 12.76 -13.18 -13.82
C ILE A 34 13.16 -11.82 -13.24
N ALA A 35 12.52 -11.41 -12.14
CA ALA A 35 12.65 -10.12 -11.50
C ALA A 35 12.64 -10.28 -9.97
N PRO A 36 13.77 -10.63 -9.35
CA PRO A 36 13.88 -10.90 -7.90
C PRO A 36 13.44 -9.75 -6.98
N GLY A 37 13.47 -8.51 -7.49
CA GLY A 37 13.11 -7.29 -6.75
C GLY A 37 11.77 -6.68 -7.16
N ASP A 38 10.87 -7.42 -7.80
CA ASP A 38 9.56 -6.87 -8.21
C ASP A 38 8.67 -6.57 -6.99
N GLU A 39 8.70 -5.32 -6.52
CA GLU A 39 7.92 -4.83 -5.37
C GLU A 39 6.42 -5.16 -5.47
N GLY A 40 5.88 -5.11 -6.69
CA GLY A 40 4.48 -5.41 -6.98
C GLY A 40 4.07 -6.82 -6.57
N THR A 41 4.95 -7.80 -6.79
CA THR A 41 4.74 -9.20 -6.43
C THR A 41 4.67 -9.38 -4.91
N PHE A 42 5.60 -8.78 -4.16
CA PHE A 42 5.59 -8.83 -2.70
C PHE A 42 4.32 -8.20 -2.11
N ILE A 43 3.90 -7.05 -2.66
CA ILE A 43 2.66 -6.37 -2.25
C ILE A 43 1.42 -7.24 -2.55
N LEU A 44 1.33 -7.83 -3.74
CA LEU A 44 0.21 -8.70 -4.12
C LEU A 44 0.13 -9.94 -3.23
N MET A 45 1.26 -10.57 -2.93
CA MET A 45 1.33 -11.73 -2.01
C MET A 45 0.94 -11.36 -0.59
N SER A 46 1.45 -10.25 -0.05
CA SER A 46 1.09 -9.76 1.29
C SER A 46 -0.41 -9.50 1.41
N ASN A 47 -1.03 -8.87 0.39
CA ASN A 47 -2.46 -8.63 0.35
C ASN A 47 -3.28 -9.92 0.26
N LEU A 48 -2.85 -10.87 -0.57
CA LEU A 48 -3.50 -12.19 -0.66
C LEU A 48 -3.44 -12.93 0.69
N TYR A 49 -2.31 -12.87 1.40
CA TYR A 49 -2.21 -13.45 2.74
C TYR A 49 -3.11 -12.77 3.76
N ALA A 50 -3.18 -11.43 3.74
CA ALA A 50 -4.06 -10.68 4.64
C ALA A 50 -5.54 -11.04 4.40
N THR A 51 -5.98 -11.06 3.14
CA THR A 51 -7.36 -11.42 2.78
C THR A 51 -7.71 -12.88 3.09
N THR A 52 -6.71 -13.76 3.23
CA THR A 52 -6.91 -15.17 3.60
C THR A 52 -6.57 -15.46 5.07
N GLY A 53 -6.35 -14.43 5.90
CA GLY A 53 -6.08 -14.57 7.34
C GLY A 53 -4.72 -15.16 7.69
N LYS A 54 -3.78 -15.26 6.72
CA LYS A 54 -2.45 -15.84 6.92
C LYS A 54 -1.46 -14.79 7.45
N TRP A 55 -1.73 -14.24 8.62
CA TRP A 55 -0.96 -13.14 9.21
C TRP A 55 0.54 -13.42 9.40
N ASN A 56 0.92 -14.67 9.74
CA ASN A 56 2.33 -15.06 9.82
C ASN A 56 3.06 -14.84 8.49
N LYS A 57 2.42 -15.18 7.37
CA LYS A 57 2.98 -14.95 6.03
C LYS A 57 2.98 -13.47 5.62
N VAL A 58 2.03 -12.68 6.12
CA VAL A 58 2.06 -11.21 5.96
C VAL A 58 3.32 -10.63 6.62
N ILE A 59 3.63 -11.08 7.83
CA ILE A 59 4.82 -10.64 8.58
C ILE A 59 6.09 -11.07 7.87
N GLU A 60 6.17 -12.32 7.43
CA GLU A 60 7.28 -12.84 6.63
C GLU A 60 7.52 -11.98 5.38
N MET A 61 6.45 -11.65 4.65
CA MET A 61 6.56 -10.83 3.43
C MET A 61 7.03 -9.41 3.72
N LYS A 62 6.58 -8.81 4.83
CA LYS A 62 7.07 -7.50 5.28
C LYS A 62 8.56 -7.55 5.66
N ASN A 63 9.01 -8.64 6.27
CA ASN A 63 10.42 -8.84 6.61
C ASN A 63 11.28 -9.01 5.36
N GLU A 64 10.87 -9.86 4.42
CA GLU A 64 11.55 -10.04 3.12
C GLU A 64 11.69 -8.68 2.39
N MET A 65 10.61 -7.91 2.30
CA MET A 65 10.64 -6.57 1.69
C MET A 65 11.64 -5.63 2.40
N LYS A 66 11.69 -5.67 3.74
CA LYS A 66 12.62 -4.85 4.53
C LYS A 66 14.08 -5.25 4.28
N GLU A 67 14.39 -6.53 4.26
CA GLU A 67 15.74 -7.06 4.00
C GLU A 67 16.22 -6.71 2.60
N MET A 68 15.33 -6.83 1.61
CA MET A 68 15.60 -6.45 0.22
C MET A 68 15.57 -4.94 -0.02
N LYS A 69 15.31 -4.12 1.01
CA LYS A 69 15.11 -2.66 0.92
C LYS A 69 14.03 -2.24 -0.07
N LEU A 70 13.07 -3.13 -0.36
CA LEU A 70 11.90 -2.85 -1.16
C LEU A 70 10.97 -1.98 -0.34
N LYS A 71 10.73 -0.75 -0.81
CA LYS A 71 9.86 0.21 -0.13
C LYS A 71 8.70 0.50 -1.05
N LYS A 72 7.49 0.18 -0.62
CA LYS A 72 6.30 0.74 -1.25
C LYS A 72 6.45 2.27 -1.20
N ASN A 73 6.34 2.93 -2.35
CA ASN A 73 6.22 4.38 -2.37
C ASN A 73 5.04 4.77 -1.46
N PRO A 74 5.25 5.70 -0.50
CA PRO A 74 4.16 6.14 0.35
C PRO A 74 3.02 6.65 -0.53
N ALA A 75 1.79 6.42 -0.10
CA ALA A 75 0.66 7.04 -0.78
C ALA A 75 0.84 8.56 -0.69
N MET A 76 0.70 9.23 -1.83
CA MET A 76 0.93 10.66 -1.96
C MET A 76 -0.31 11.29 -2.58
N SER A 77 -0.71 12.43 -2.03
CA SER A 77 -1.74 13.30 -2.59
C SER A 77 -1.15 14.70 -2.75
N TRP A 78 -1.74 15.52 -3.60
CA TRP A 78 -1.29 16.89 -3.81
C TRP A 78 -2.46 17.81 -4.16
N VAL A 79 -2.26 19.10 -3.93
CA VAL A 79 -3.15 20.18 -4.37
C VAL A 79 -2.32 21.30 -4.99
N GLU A 80 -2.89 21.98 -5.98
CA GLU A 80 -2.25 23.14 -6.61
C GLU A 80 -2.92 24.43 -6.13
N ILE A 81 -2.13 25.34 -5.58
CA ILE A 81 -2.56 26.65 -5.07
C ILE A 81 -1.61 27.70 -5.64
N ASP A 82 -2.15 28.71 -6.33
CA ASP A 82 -1.33 29.80 -6.90
C ASP A 82 -0.14 29.33 -7.75
N LYS A 83 -0.34 28.22 -8.50
CA LYS A 83 0.68 27.52 -9.32
C LYS A 83 1.80 26.83 -8.53
N GLU A 84 1.65 26.74 -7.20
CA GLU A 84 2.51 25.94 -6.34
C GLU A 84 1.85 24.58 -6.04
N THR A 85 2.62 23.49 -6.16
CA THR A 85 2.15 22.15 -5.81
C THR A 85 2.49 21.82 -4.36
N HIS A 86 1.45 21.65 -3.55
CA HIS A 86 1.54 21.23 -2.17
C HIS A 86 1.33 19.72 -2.08
N THR A 87 2.33 18.99 -1.59
CA THR A 87 2.34 17.53 -1.56
C THR A 87 2.18 17.01 -0.13
N PHE A 88 1.39 15.94 0.03
CA PHE A 88 1.12 15.26 1.29
C PHE A 88 1.40 13.77 1.15
N MET A 89 2.36 13.27 1.92
CA MET A 89 2.70 11.84 1.95
C MET A 89 2.09 11.16 3.17
N ALA A 90 1.59 9.94 3.01
CA ALA A 90 1.06 9.15 4.10
C ALA A 90 2.15 8.88 5.15
N GLY A 91 1.88 9.27 6.40
CA GLY A 91 2.82 9.16 7.51
C GLY A 91 3.84 10.30 7.60
N ASP A 92 3.77 11.28 6.70
CA ASP A 92 4.56 12.51 6.76
C ASP A 92 3.71 13.65 7.32
N LEU A 93 4.13 14.17 8.47
CA LEU A 93 3.43 15.24 9.17
C LEU A 93 4.21 16.55 9.18
N LEU A 94 5.49 16.56 8.81
CA LEU A 94 6.39 17.68 9.09
C LEU A 94 7.05 18.28 7.85
N SER A 95 7.03 17.60 6.70
CA SER A 95 7.79 18.07 5.52
C SER A 95 7.15 19.27 4.82
N HIS A 96 5.88 19.58 5.09
CA HIS A 96 5.23 20.77 4.55
C HIS A 96 5.54 22.00 5.41
N SER A 97 5.90 23.11 4.76
CA SER A 97 6.14 24.42 5.40
C SER A 97 5.03 24.93 6.32
N ASN A 98 3.78 24.55 6.07
CA ASN A 98 2.59 24.97 6.82
C ASN A 98 1.98 23.80 7.61
N SER A 99 2.74 22.73 7.85
CA SER A 99 2.27 21.51 8.52
C SER A 99 1.52 21.78 9.82
N GLU A 100 2.08 22.60 10.71
CA GLU A 100 1.46 22.97 11.98
C GLU A 100 0.04 23.54 11.79
N LYS A 101 -0.10 24.58 10.98
CA LYS A 101 -1.40 25.22 10.70
C LYS A 101 -2.40 24.27 10.03
N ILE A 102 -1.94 23.40 9.15
CA ILE A 102 -2.78 22.40 8.47
C ILE A 102 -3.31 21.39 9.51
N LEU A 103 -2.46 20.92 10.41
CA LEU A 103 -2.84 19.98 11.46
C LEU A 103 -3.80 20.61 12.48
N GLU A 104 -3.55 21.84 12.92
CA GLU A 104 -4.48 22.59 13.78
C GLU A 104 -5.87 22.72 13.13
N THR A 105 -5.91 23.13 11.86
CA THR A 105 -7.17 23.25 11.09
C THR A 105 -7.87 21.90 10.97
N LEU A 106 -7.12 20.83 10.72
CA LEU A 106 -7.66 19.47 10.61
C LEU A 106 -8.27 19.02 11.94
N GLU A 107 -7.62 19.27 13.08
CA GLU A 107 -8.14 18.95 14.41
C GLU A 107 -9.45 19.68 14.70
N GLU A 108 -9.53 20.97 14.38
CA GLU A 108 -10.76 21.74 14.51
C GLU A 108 -11.91 21.18 13.65
N LEU A 109 -11.61 20.78 12.41
CA LEU A 109 -12.59 20.19 11.50
C LEU A 109 -13.09 18.84 12.00
N ILE A 110 -12.19 17.98 12.49
CA ILE A 110 -12.55 16.69 13.10
C ILE A 110 -13.47 16.92 14.30
N LYS A 111 -13.16 17.90 15.16
CA LYS A 111 -14.00 18.25 16.30
C LYS A 111 -15.41 18.68 15.85
N LYS A 112 -15.51 19.61 14.90
CA LYS A 112 -16.80 20.07 14.35
C LYS A 112 -17.60 18.94 13.72
N ALA A 113 -16.94 18.02 13.02
CA ALA A 113 -17.59 16.85 12.43
C ALA A 113 -18.18 15.95 13.52
N LYS A 114 -17.42 15.65 14.58
CA LYS A 114 -17.87 14.86 15.74
C LYS A 114 -19.06 15.52 16.44
N ASP A 115 -19.00 16.84 16.66
CA ASP A 115 -20.09 17.62 17.26
C ASP A 115 -21.37 17.58 16.38
N SER A 116 -21.22 17.38 15.07
CA SER A 116 -22.33 17.23 14.12
C SER A 116 -22.84 15.78 13.97
N GLY A 117 -22.33 14.84 14.78
CA GLY A 117 -22.77 13.44 14.79
C GLY A 117 -21.96 12.49 13.91
N TYR A 118 -20.80 12.91 13.39
CA TYR A 118 -19.89 11.99 12.69
C TYR A 118 -19.32 10.93 13.66
N VAL A 119 -19.41 9.66 13.25
CA VAL A 119 -18.82 8.51 13.96
C VAL A 119 -17.72 7.91 13.09
N GLU A 120 -16.54 7.76 13.67
CA GLU A 120 -15.39 7.15 13.00
C GLU A 120 -15.69 5.68 12.65
N ASP A 121 -15.40 5.31 11.40
CA ASP A 121 -15.40 3.92 10.98
C ASP A 121 -14.14 3.22 11.53
N LYS A 122 -14.36 2.20 12.36
CA LYS A 122 -13.31 1.39 13.01
C LYS A 122 -13.25 -0.03 12.44
N SER A 123 -13.87 -0.29 11.30
CA SER A 123 -13.95 -1.64 10.71
C SER A 123 -12.66 -2.14 10.03
N CYS A 124 -11.51 -1.52 10.28
CA CYS A 124 -10.21 -1.89 9.70
C CYS A 124 -9.39 -2.84 10.60
#